data_AF-A0A2D9E917-F1
#
_entry.id   AF-A0A2D9E917-F1
#
_cell.length_a   1.000
_cell.length_b   1.000
_cell.length_c   1.000
_cell.angle_alpha   90.00
_cell.angle_beta   90.00
_cell.angle_gamma   90.00
#
_symmetry.space_group_name_H-M   'P 1'
#
loop_
_entity.id
_entity.type
_entity.pdbx_description
1 polymer ?
#
loop_
_entity_poly.entity_id
_entity_poly.type
_entity_poly.pdbx_seq_one_letter_code
_entity_poly.pdbx_strand_id
1 'polypeptide(L)'
;MIFCLNGGNVDPPTVFNDIGDWVHRIVGGELNDRIKYVNYRGHSPLLIVHTWFNKDINVNSDSEALMKSRFGVNCVDQFHQNNQTWFEEWLKPEEPFKSMYLLRDFAYSTESYTHDENGIELEYINPEFLEMAKQSFLNSRGAKYFEDPEQTWETSTAPREDGSENIISYLNEASNTSGIEVNASNIMSKVQEVLVEHLGRFVESTEANELLNSAKQKHANLNNELEQLFLNATGEIIVDVQESLSIDEKLIKNVYSNINLTTDVPEEELISRFLLFHPDLNETQSLNDRIEVMERDFNTNREGVLDSMEKIGLNLMKLFPSERVGNVNSIIDQMMNDVKEVKFSANGDIKSNMYSLNIKREVVDSFVEEIKNGIDNRRLCEKITSDIVNNTETSVYNQFDINYVSKVFVKWWNEYMFNLDDRFYSDDDLQFVKIRDFRKPNSEELLVDIEEALGHERMVDFSVLSNQASVKRFNTWMENLHGLYLTNTKHHAIDLDSNNEIEAIVNNIRDLNFSIN
;
A
#
# COMPACT_ATOMS: atom_id res chain seq x y z
N MET A 1 -29.54 -26.71 -27.89
CA MET A 1 -30.69 -26.93 -28.79
C MET A 1 -30.25 -27.91 -29.86
N ILE A 2 -31.07 -28.92 -30.14
CA ILE A 2 -30.83 -29.86 -31.24
C ILE A 2 -31.94 -29.63 -32.25
N PHE A 3 -31.57 -29.36 -33.49
CA PHE A 3 -32.49 -29.21 -34.61
C PHE A 3 -32.31 -30.38 -35.57
N CYS A 4 -33.35 -31.18 -35.75
CA CYS A 4 -33.31 -32.37 -36.61
C CYS A 4 -33.94 -32.04 -37.96
N LEU A 5 -33.14 -32.10 -39.03
CA LEU A 5 -33.58 -31.97 -40.41
C LEU A 5 -33.89 -33.34 -40.99
N ASN A 6 -35.13 -33.52 -41.45
CA ASN A 6 -35.57 -34.76 -42.09
C ASN A 6 -35.61 -34.57 -43.61
N GLY A 7 -35.06 -35.50 -44.38
CA GLY A 7 -35.05 -35.42 -45.85
C GLY A 7 -36.38 -35.61 -46.55
N GLY A 8 -37.43 -36.05 -45.84
CA GLY A 8 -38.72 -36.41 -46.44
C GLY A 8 -39.64 -35.23 -46.78
N ASN A 9 -39.46 -34.07 -46.15
CA ASN A 9 -40.27 -32.87 -46.37
C ASN A 9 -39.37 -31.64 -46.29
N VAL A 10 -39.54 -30.67 -47.19
CA VAL A 10 -38.97 -29.34 -46.99
C VAL A 10 -39.63 -28.77 -45.75
N ASP A 11 -38.88 -28.61 -44.67
CA ASP A 11 -39.38 -27.95 -43.48
C ASP A 11 -39.94 -26.57 -43.86
N PRO A 12 -41.06 -26.13 -43.26
CA PRO A 12 -41.63 -24.86 -43.63
C PRO A 12 -40.56 -23.77 -43.44
N PRO A 13 -40.39 -22.83 -44.39
CA PRO A 13 -39.34 -21.81 -44.34
C PRO A 13 -39.28 -21.03 -43.02
N THR A 14 -40.40 -20.98 -42.28
CA THR A 14 -40.51 -20.39 -40.95
C THR A 14 -39.57 -21.00 -39.92
N VAL A 15 -39.27 -22.31 -39.98
CA VAL A 15 -38.42 -22.98 -38.98
C VAL A 15 -36.99 -22.46 -39.00
N PHE A 16 -36.46 -22.11 -40.18
CA PHE A 16 -35.13 -21.52 -40.31
C PHE A 16 -35.08 -20.09 -39.73
N ASN A 17 -36.18 -19.34 -39.82
CA ASN A 17 -36.33 -18.06 -39.13
C ASN A 17 -36.42 -18.26 -37.61
N ASP A 18 -37.18 -19.25 -37.14
CA ASP A 18 -37.31 -19.54 -35.71
C ASP A 18 -35.97 -19.92 -35.06
N ILE A 19 -35.14 -20.68 -35.79
CA ILE A 19 -33.75 -20.99 -35.38
C ILE A 19 -32.91 -19.72 -35.37
N GLY A 20 -33.03 -18.89 -36.41
CA GLY A 20 -32.37 -17.59 -36.49
C GLY A 20 -32.69 -16.68 -35.31
N ASP A 21 -33.98 -16.55 -34.99
CA ASP A 21 -34.49 -15.78 -33.86
C ASP A 21 -34.01 -16.36 -32.54
N TRP A 22 -33.95 -17.68 -32.42
CA TRP A 22 -33.38 -18.34 -31.25
C TRP A 22 -31.88 -18.03 -31.10
N VAL A 23 -31.09 -18.11 -32.18
CA VAL A 23 -29.66 -17.75 -32.17
C VAL A 23 -29.49 -16.29 -31.75
N HIS A 24 -30.24 -15.38 -32.38
CA HIS A 24 -30.16 -13.95 -32.10
C HIS A 24 -30.51 -13.64 -30.63
N ARG A 25 -31.56 -14.27 -30.09
CA ARG A 25 -32.05 -14.03 -28.74
C ARG A 25 -31.23 -14.71 -27.64
N ILE A 26 -30.72 -15.90 -27.88
CA ILE A 26 -30.10 -16.75 -26.85
C ILE A 26 -28.58 -16.75 -26.93
N VAL A 27 -28.02 -16.81 -28.14
CA VAL A 27 -26.57 -16.91 -28.35
C VAL A 27 -25.96 -15.54 -28.61
N GLY A 28 -26.63 -14.71 -29.40
CA GLY A 28 -26.21 -13.35 -29.77
C GLY A 28 -26.41 -13.07 -31.25
N GLY A 29 -27.02 -11.93 -31.56
CA GLY A 29 -27.22 -11.47 -32.93
C GLY A 29 -25.95 -11.03 -33.65
N GLU A 30 -25.02 -10.46 -32.90
CA GLU A 30 -23.74 -9.96 -33.39
C GLU A 30 -22.59 -10.94 -33.11
N LEU A 31 -21.53 -10.86 -33.92
CA LEU A 31 -20.37 -11.75 -33.81
C LEU A 31 -19.73 -11.75 -32.41
N ASN A 32 -19.54 -10.57 -31.83
CA ASN A 32 -18.92 -10.43 -30.51
C ASN A 32 -19.75 -11.07 -29.39
N ASP A 33 -21.08 -11.07 -29.51
CA ASP A 33 -21.95 -11.65 -28.50
C ASP A 33 -21.92 -13.18 -28.60
N ARG A 34 -21.90 -13.73 -29.83
CA ARG A 34 -21.71 -15.17 -30.05
C ARG A 34 -20.36 -15.66 -29.53
N ILE A 35 -19.27 -14.93 -29.79
CA ILE A 35 -17.94 -15.26 -29.26
C ILE A 35 -17.98 -15.33 -27.74
N LYS A 36 -18.55 -14.32 -27.07
CA LYS A 36 -18.67 -14.31 -25.61
C LYS A 36 -19.50 -15.48 -25.10
N TYR A 37 -20.65 -15.76 -25.72
CA TYR A 37 -21.54 -16.82 -25.28
C TYR A 37 -20.95 -18.21 -25.49
N VAL A 38 -20.33 -18.46 -26.64
CA VAL A 38 -19.70 -19.76 -26.95
C VAL A 38 -18.44 -19.95 -26.12
N ASN A 39 -17.60 -18.91 -25.91
CA ASN A 39 -16.47 -18.99 -24.98
C ASN A 39 -16.94 -19.23 -23.55
N TYR A 40 -18.05 -18.62 -23.12
CA TYR A 40 -18.66 -18.88 -21.81
C TYR A 40 -19.13 -20.33 -21.68
N ARG A 41 -19.65 -20.94 -22.76
CA ARG A 41 -20.17 -22.33 -22.75
C ARG A 41 -19.11 -23.39 -23.08
N GLY A 42 -17.97 -23.01 -23.64
CA GLY A 42 -16.94 -23.92 -24.19
C GLY A 42 -17.30 -24.55 -25.54
N HIS A 43 -18.59 -24.64 -25.90
CA HIS A 43 -19.08 -25.30 -27.12
C HIS A 43 -20.27 -24.55 -27.74
N SER A 44 -20.56 -24.85 -29.02
CA SER A 44 -21.74 -24.31 -29.71
C SER A 44 -23.04 -24.82 -29.05
N PRO A 45 -23.99 -23.94 -28.72
CA PRO A 45 -25.23 -24.36 -28.07
C PRO A 45 -26.26 -24.92 -29.06
N LEU A 46 -25.99 -24.89 -30.37
CA LEU A 46 -26.85 -25.40 -31.43
C LEU A 46 -26.17 -26.58 -32.12
N LEU A 47 -26.91 -27.68 -32.26
CA LEU A 47 -26.56 -28.80 -33.14
C LEU A 47 -27.63 -28.92 -34.23
N ILE A 48 -27.19 -29.13 -35.47
CA ILE A 48 -28.08 -29.45 -36.60
C ILE A 48 -27.81 -30.88 -37.02
N VAL A 49 -28.83 -31.74 -36.94
CA VAL A 49 -28.70 -33.17 -37.20
C VAL A 49 -29.53 -33.54 -38.42
N HIS A 50 -28.87 -34.01 -39.48
CA HIS A 50 -29.55 -34.56 -40.65
C HIS A 50 -29.99 -36.00 -40.40
N THR A 51 -31.23 -36.13 -39.96
CA THR A 51 -31.88 -37.42 -39.71
C THR A 51 -32.39 -38.05 -41.01
N TRP A 52 -32.39 -39.38 -41.07
CA TRP A 52 -32.94 -40.15 -42.20
C TRP A 52 -32.28 -39.82 -43.53
N PHE A 53 -30.97 -39.54 -43.51
CA PHE A 53 -30.22 -39.26 -44.74
C PHE A 53 -30.07 -40.50 -45.62
N ASN A 54 -30.01 -41.67 -45.00
CA ASN A 54 -29.97 -42.96 -45.66
C ASN A 54 -31.24 -43.32 -46.46
N LYS A 55 -32.38 -42.65 -46.23
CA LYS A 55 -33.56 -42.80 -47.10
C LYS A 55 -33.27 -42.44 -48.56
N ASP A 56 -32.36 -41.49 -48.77
CA ASP A 56 -31.94 -41.03 -50.09
C ASP A 56 -30.73 -41.82 -50.62
N ILE A 57 -30.18 -42.74 -49.80
CA ILE A 57 -29.10 -43.67 -50.13
C ILE A 57 -29.71 -45.05 -50.38
N ASN A 58 -30.62 -45.13 -51.37
CA ASN A 58 -31.15 -46.40 -51.87
C ASN A 58 -30.57 -46.68 -53.27
N VAL A 59 -30.14 -47.92 -53.50
CA VAL A 59 -29.34 -48.42 -54.63
C VAL A 59 -29.98 -48.14 -56.02
N ASN A 60 -31.25 -47.75 -56.08
CA ASN A 60 -32.01 -47.47 -57.31
C ASN A 60 -32.16 -45.97 -57.66
N SER A 61 -31.45 -45.07 -56.99
CA SER A 61 -31.62 -43.61 -57.13
C SER A 61 -30.40 -42.92 -57.77
N ASP A 62 -30.59 -41.76 -58.42
CA ASP A 62 -29.50 -40.96 -59.00
C ASP A 62 -28.73 -40.22 -57.89
N SER A 63 -27.71 -40.88 -57.33
CA SER A 63 -27.01 -40.45 -56.12
C SER A 63 -26.23 -39.14 -56.24
N GLU A 64 -25.76 -38.79 -57.44
CA GLU A 64 -24.87 -37.64 -57.59
C GLU A 64 -25.60 -36.31 -57.37
N ALA A 65 -26.84 -36.19 -57.83
CA ALA A 65 -27.64 -34.99 -57.64
C ALA A 65 -28.28 -34.91 -56.25
N LEU A 66 -28.57 -36.06 -55.63
CA LEU A 66 -29.36 -36.15 -54.40
C LEU A 66 -28.65 -35.56 -53.18
N MET A 67 -27.40 -35.93 -52.89
CA MET A 67 -26.69 -35.41 -51.72
C MET A 67 -26.37 -33.91 -51.90
N LYS A 68 -25.96 -33.49 -53.10
CA LYS A 68 -25.79 -32.07 -53.45
C LYS A 68 -27.07 -31.25 -53.21
N SER A 69 -28.23 -31.77 -53.62
CA SER A 69 -29.53 -31.13 -53.41
C SER A 69 -29.91 -31.09 -51.93
N ARG A 70 -29.74 -32.20 -51.20
CA ARG A 70 -30.12 -32.31 -49.79
C ARG A 70 -29.31 -31.37 -48.89
N PHE A 71 -27.99 -31.42 -48.98
CA PHE A 71 -27.13 -30.63 -48.11
C PHE A 71 -26.97 -29.18 -48.62
N GLY A 72 -27.12 -28.95 -49.92
CA GLY A 72 -27.11 -27.61 -50.51
C GLY A 72 -28.48 -26.93 -50.46
N VAL A 73 -29.41 -27.36 -51.31
CA VAL A 73 -30.70 -26.69 -51.55
C VAL A 73 -31.64 -26.81 -50.36
N ASN A 74 -31.72 -27.99 -49.74
CA ASN A 74 -32.69 -28.24 -48.68
C ASN A 74 -32.22 -27.79 -47.29
N CYS A 75 -30.98 -27.29 -47.16
CA CYS A 75 -30.41 -26.85 -45.89
C CYS A 75 -29.71 -25.50 -46.03
N VAL A 76 -28.57 -25.44 -46.72
CA VAL A 76 -27.77 -24.21 -46.83
C VAL A 76 -28.55 -23.07 -47.48
N ASP A 77 -29.25 -23.35 -48.58
CA ASP A 77 -30.04 -22.31 -49.26
C ASP A 77 -31.21 -21.84 -48.40
N GLN A 78 -31.74 -22.67 -47.50
CA GLN A 78 -32.80 -22.26 -46.59
C GLN A 78 -32.29 -21.26 -45.54
N PHE A 79 -31.09 -21.47 -44.97
CA PHE A 79 -30.48 -20.47 -44.09
C PHE A 79 -30.16 -19.16 -44.84
N HIS A 80 -29.66 -19.24 -46.08
CA HIS A 80 -29.36 -18.05 -46.89
C HIS A 80 -30.61 -17.28 -47.32
N GLN A 81 -31.66 -17.97 -47.78
CA GLN A 81 -32.93 -17.34 -48.20
C GLN A 81 -33.64 -16.63 -47.04
N ASN A 82 -33.37 -17.06 -45.80
CA ASN A 82 -33.90 -16.47 -44.58
C ASN A 82 -32.92 -15.47 -43.93
N ASN A 83 -31.92 -14.97 -44.67
CA ASN A 83 -30.96 -13.94 -44.24
C ASN A 83 -30.19 -14.28 -42.94
N GLN A 84 -29.89 -15.55 -42.71
CA GLN A 84 -29.19 -16.01 -41.50
C GLN A 84 -27.67 -15.87 -41.67
N THR A 85 -27.16 -14.64 -41.56
CA THR A 85 -25.72 -14.32 -41.77
C THR A 85 -24.79 -15.01 -40.77
N TRP A 86 -25.27 -15.28 -39.54
CA TRP A 86 -24.52 -16.02 -38.52
C TRP A 86 -24.09 -17.42 -38.97
N PHE A 87 -24.78 -18.00 -39.95
CA PHE A 87 -24.48 -19.34 -40.47
C PHE A 87 -23.14 -19.36 -41.22
N GLU A 88 -22.78 -18.25 -41.88
CA GLU A 88 -21.50 -18.07 -42.59
C GLU A 88 -20.42 -17.38 -41.72
N GLU A 89 -20.84 -16.68 -40.67
CA GLU A 89 -19.97 -15.91 -39.76
C GLU A 89 -20.26 -16.28 -38.30
N TRP A 90 -19.89 -17.50 -37.90
CA TRP A 90 -20.28 -18.01 -36.58
C TRP A 90 -19.47 -17.37 -35.45
N LEU A 91 -18.17 -17.68 -35.37
CA LEU A 91 -17.24 -17.17 -34.34
C LEU A 91 -16.15 -16.25 -34.90
N LYS A 92 -15.94 -16.23 -36.21
CA LYS A 92 -15.04 -15.28 -36.89
C LYS A 92 -15.65 -14.89 -38.24
N PRO A 93 -15.21 -13.75 -38.83
CA PRO A 93 -15.54 -13.46 -40.22
C PRO A 93 -15.06 -14.62 -41.11
N GLU A 94 -15.91 -15.04 -42.04
CA GLU A 94 -15.62 -16.14 -42.98
C GLU A 94 -15.41 -17.53 -42.33
N GLU A 95 -15.75 -17.69 -41.05
CA GLU A 95 -15.77 -18.99 -40.38
C GLU A 95 -17.22 -19.51 -40.26
N PRO A 96 -17.62 -20.49 -41.10
CA PRO A 96 -18.98 -20.99 -41.10
C PRO A 96 -19.29 -21.77 -39.82
N PHE A 97 -20.58 -21.94 -39.55
CA PHE A 97 -21.07 -22.82 -38.50
C PHE A 97 -20.61 -24.27 -38.74
N LYS A 98 -20.06 -24.97 -37.74
CA LYS A 98 -19.48 -26.32 -37.91
C LYS A 98 -20.15 -27.46 -37.12
N SER A 99 -21.25 -27.19 -36.42
CA SER A 99 -21.92 -28.19 -35.57
C SER A 99 -23.07 -28.90 -36.29
N MET A 100 -22.79 -29.39 -37.50
CA MET A 100 -23.70 -30.27 -38.26
C MET A 100 -23.28 -31.73 -38.11
N TYR A 101 -24.27 -32.62 -38.04
CA TYR A 101 -24.08 -34.06 -37.85
C TYR A 101 -25.05 -34.87 -38.73
N LEU A 102 -24.68 -36.11 -39.05
CA LEU A 102 -25.56 -37.06 -39.73
C LEU A 102 -26.08 -38.08 -38.71
N LEU A 103 -27.34 -38.49 -38.86
CA LEU A 103 -27.92 -39.57 -38.08
C LEU A 103 -28.72 -40.49 -39.00
N ARG A 104 -28.22 -41.71 -39.16
CA ARG A 104 -28.85 -42.78 -39.92
C ARG A 104 -29.98 -43.40 -39.09
N ASP A 105 -31.01 -43.88 -39.76
CA ASP A 105 -32.05 -44.69 -39.12
C ASP A 105 -32.05 -46.09 -39.72
N PHE A 106 -31.73 -47.09 -38.90
CA PHE A 106 -31.61 -48.49 -39.31
C PHE A 106 -32.87 -49.03 -40.00
N ALA A 107 -34.06 -48.47 -39.72
CA ALA A 107 -35.30 -48.88 -40.37
C ALA A 107 -35.28 -48.64 -41.90
N TYR A 108 -34.46 -47.70 -42.38
CA TYR A 108 -34.31 -47.40 -43.81
C TYR A 108 -33.01 -47.99 -44.41
N SER A 109 -32.27 -48.81 -43.67
CA SER A 109 -31.00 -49.42 -44.10
C SER A 109 -31.15 -50.88 -44.54
N THR A 110 -32.34 -51.48 -44.39
CA THR A 110 -32.57 -52.92 -44.64
C THR A 110 -32.24 -53.37 -46.07
N GLU A 111 -32.37 -52.46 -47.04
CA GLU A 111 -32.06 -52.70 -48.46
C GLU A 111 -30.66 -52.22 -48.87
N SER A 112 -29.93 -51.58 -47.96
CA SER A 112 -28.62 -50.98 -48.24
C SER A 112 -27.47 -51.85 -47.72
N TYR A 113 -27.72 -52.75 -46.76
CA TYR A 113 -26.73 -53.64 -46.15
C TYR A 113 -27.15 -55.09 -46.23
N THR A 114 -26.16 -55.97 -46.33
CA THR A 114 -26.30 -57.40 -46.07
C THR A 114 -26.45 -57.62 -44.57
N HIS A 115 -27.19 -58.66 -44.18
CA HIS A 115 -27.47 -58.99 -42.79
C HIS A 115 -27.13 -60.45 -42.48
N ASP A 116 -26.66 -60.72 -41.27
CA ASP A 116 -26.45 -62.08 -40.78
C ASP A 116 -27.78 -62.77 -40.37
N GLU A 117 -27.69 -64.01 -39.89
CA GLU A 117 -28.84 -64.80 -39.42
C GLU A 117 -29.59 -64.18 -38.23
N ASN A 118 -28.96 -63.24 -37.51
CA ASN A 118 -29.53 -62.51 -36.38
C ASN A 118 -30.02 -61.10 -36.78
N GLY A 119 -29.93 -60.75 -38.07
CA GLY A 119 -30.33 -59.43 -38.58
C GLY A 119 -29.31 -58.32 -38.31
N ILE A 120 -28.04 -58.64 -38.05
CA ILE A 120 -26.95 -57.68 -37.85
C ILE A 120 -26.34 -57.30 -39.21
N GLU A 121 -26.19 -56.00 -39.46
CA GLU A 121 -25.53 -55.47 -40.66
C GLU A 121 -24.06 -55.96 -40.77
N LEU A 122 -23.69 -56.44 -41.95
CA LEU A 122 -22.32 -56.90 -42.24
C LEU A 122 -21.61 -55.94 -43.20
N GLU A 123 -22.09 -55.83 -44.44
CA GLU A 123 -21.46 -55.05 -45.49
C GLU A 123 -22.51 -54.34 -46.34
N TYR A 124 -22.13 -53.17 -46.90
CA TYR A 124 -22.97 -52.41 -47.80
C TYR A 124 -23.15 -53.16 -49.14
N ILE A 125 -24.38 -53.27 -49.64
CA ILE A 125 -24.72 -54.10 -50.82
C ILE A 125 -24.06 -53.58 -52.11
N ASN A 126 -23.91 -52.26 -52.25
CA ASN A 126 -23.28 -51.62 -53.42
C ASN A 126 -22.21 -50.59 -53.02
N PRO A 127 -20.96 -51.02 -52.75
CA PRO A 127 -19.89 -50.13 -52.28
C PRO A 127 -19.56 -49.00 -53.26
N GLU A 128 -19.65 -49.24 -54.57
CA GLU A 128 -19.39 -48.21 -55.59
C GLU A 128 -20.40 -47.06 -55.48
N PHE A 129 -21.68 -47.38 -55.24
CA PHE A 129 -22.72 -46.39 -55.02
C PHE A 129 -22.50 -45.59 -53.74
N LEU A 130 -22.08 -46.25 -52.65
CA LEU A 130 -21.79 -45.58 -51.38
C LEU A 130 -20.64 -44.58 -51.53
N GLU A 131 -19.60 -44.94 -52.28
CA GLU A 131 -18.48 -44.03 -52.59
C GLU A 131 -18.92 -42.85 -53.47
N MET A 132 -19.76 -43.08 -54.49
CA MET A 132 -20.34 -41.98 -55.27
C MET A 132 -21.17 -41.02 -54.40
N ALA A 133 -21.95 -41.56 -53.46
CA ALA A 133 -22.73 -40.75 -52.52
C ALA A 133 -21.81 -39.97 -51.56
N LYS A 134 -20.71 -40.58 -51.07
CA LYS A 134 -19.66 -39.91 -50.28
C LYS A 134 -19.10 -38.72 -51.05
N GLN A 135 -18.68 -38.93 -52.31
CA GLN A 135 -18.15 -37.86 -53.15
C GLN A 135 -19.18 -36.77 -53.43
N SER A 136 -20.46 -37.13 -53.62
CA SER A 136 -21.53 -36.13 -53.79
C SER A 136 -21.74 -35.29 -52.52
N PHE A 137 -21.67 -35.91 -51.34
CA PHE A 137 -21.73 -35.21 -50.05
C PHE A 137 -20.54 -34.29 -49.84
N LEU A 138 -19.31 -34.78 -50.01
CA LEU A 138 -18.08 -34.00 -49.82
C LEU A 138 -17.99 -32.81 -50.79
N ASN A 139 -18.49 -32.97 -52.02
CA ASN A 139 -18.54 -31.90 -53.01
C ASN A 139 -19.79 -31.00 -52.89
N SER A 140 -20.66 -31.25 -51.91
CA SER A 140 -21.82 -30.40 -51.66
C SER A 140 -21.41 -29.10 -50.95
N ARG A 141 -22.21 -28.04 -51.13
CA ARG A 141 -22.03 -26.79 -50.37
C ARG A 141 -22.24 -26.97 -48.86
N GLY A 142 -22.87 -28.07 -48.43
CA GLY A 142 -23.12 -28.38 -47.03
C GLY A 142 -21.91 -28.97 -46.29
N ALA A 143 -20.93 -29.54 -47.00
CA ALA A 143 -19.79 -30.22 -46.36
C ALA A 143 -18.97 -29.31 -45.44
N LYS A 144 -18.84 -28.02 -45.77
CA LYS A 144 -18.06 -27.04 -44.97
C LYS A 144 -18.64 -26.75 -43.58
N TYR A 145 -19.87 -27.19 -43.31
CA TYR A 145 -20.56 -26.96 -42.04
C TYR A 145 -20.46 -28.15 -41.06
N PHE A 146 -19.68 -29.16 -41.43
CA PHE A 146 -19.27 -30.25 -40.56
C PHE A 146 -17.82 -29.99 -40.11
N GLU A 147 -17.47 -30.35 -38.87
CA GLU A 147 -16.10 -30.23 -38.37
C GLU A 147 -15.13 -31.11 -39.18
N ASP A 148 -15.52 -32.38 -39.39
CA ASP A 148 -14.86 -33.32 -40.30
C ASP A 148 -15.94 -34.04 -41.13
N PRO A 149 -16.22 -33.58 -42.36
CA PRO A 149 -17.26 -34.17 -43.19
C PRO A 149 -16.92 -35.61 -43.61
N GLU A 150 -15.66 -35.92 -43.88
CA GLU A 150 -15.26 -37.26 -44.33
C GLU A 150 -15.48 -38.29 -43.22
N GLN A 151 -14.97 -38.01 -42.02
CA GLN A 151 -15.17 -38.86 -40.85
C GLN A 151 -16.66 -38.98 -40.49
N THR A 152 -17.41 -37.87 -40.56
CA THR A 152 -18.86 -37.90 -40.28
C THR A 152 -19.59 -38.83 -41.24
N TRP A 153 -19.25 -38.84 -42.52
CA TRP A 153 -19.84 -39.75 -43.50
C TRP A 153 -19.51 -41.21 -43.19
N GLU A 154 -18.23 -41.50 -42.93
CA GLU A 154 -17.75 -42.86 -42.66
C GLU A 154 -18.44 -43.48 -41.44
N THR A 155 -18.43 -42.77 -40.31
CA THR A 155 -19.08 -43.21 -39.06
C THR A 155 -20.60 -43.31 -39.16
N SER A 156 -21.24 -42.56 -40.06
CA SER A 156 -22.69 -42.61 -40.23
C SER A 156 -23.16 -43.68 -41.22
N THR A 157 -22.24 -44.25 -41.99
CA THR A 157 -22.52 -45.25 -43.04
C THR A 157 -21.80 -46.57 -42.81
N ALA A 158 -20.95 -46.68 -41.78
CA ALA A 158 -20.34 -47.93 -41.40
C ALA A 158 -21.40 -48.94 -40.91
N PRO A 159 -21.23 -50.25 -41.19
CA PRO A 159 -22.12 -51.28 -40.66
C PRO A 159 -22.21 -51.20 -39.13
N ARG A 160 -23.42 -51.29 -38.59
CA ARG A 160 -23.70 -51.22 -37.14
C ARG A 160 -23.48 -49.86 -36.50
N GLU A 161 -23.10 -48.84 -37.27
CA GLU A 161 -22.94 -47.46 -36.80
C GLU A 161 -23.97 -46.54 -37.49
N ASP A 162 -24.57 -45.62 -36.73
CA ASP A 162 -25.58 -44.70 -37.24
C ASP A 162 -25.16 -43.23 -37.20
N GLY A 163 -23.93 -42.95 -36.76
CA GLY A 163 -23.41 -41.60 -36.54
C GLY A 163 -23.77 -41.01 -35.17
N SER A 164 -24.49 -41.73 -34.32
CA SER A 164 -24.86 -41.26 -32.97
C SER A 164 -23.66 -41.03 -32.05
N GLU A 165 -22.55 -41.75 -32.23
CA GLU A 165 -21.35 -41.60 -31.40
C GLU A 165 -20.76 -40.20 -31.45
N ASN A 166 -20.71 -39.57 -32.63
CA ASN A 166 -20.22 -38.20 -32.79
C ASN A 166 -21.11 -37.19 -32.04
N ILE A 167 -22.43 -37.40 -32.09
CA ILE A 167 -23.41 -36.56 -31.38
C ILE A 167 -23.26 -36.76 -29.86
N ILE A 168 -23.10 -38.01 -29.41
CA ILE A 168 -22.92 -38.36 -27.99
C ILE A 168 -21.61 -37.77 -27.46
N SER A 169 -20.50 -37.87 -28.20
CA SER A 169 -19.21 -37.28 -27.82
C SER A 169 -19.34 -35.78 -27.62
N TYR A 170 -19.97 -35.10 -28.58
CA TYR A 170 -20.21 -33.66 -28.48
C TYR A 170 -21.07 -33.29 -27.26
N LEU A 171 -22.16 -34.02 -27.03
CA LEU A 171 -23.04 -33.77 -25.89
C LEU A 171 -22.34 -34.03 -24.56
N ASN A 172 -21.47 -35.05 -24.48
CA ASN A 172 -20.66 -35.33 -23.30
C ASN A 172 -19.68 -34.18 -23.01
N GLU A 173 -18.94 -33.71 -24.00
CA GLU A 173 -18.04 -32.56 -23.87
C GLU A 173 -18.79 -31.28 -23.46
N ALA A 174 -19.91 -31.00 -24.13
CA ALA A 174 -20.78 -29.87 -23.81
C ALA A 174 -21.48 -29.99 -22.44
N SER A 175 -21.58 -31.20 -21.87
CA SER A 175 -22.12 -31.44 -20.53
C SER A 175 -21.07 -31.39 -19.42
N ASN A 176 -19.81 -31.73 -19.73
CA ASN A 176 -18.70 -31.75 -18.78
C ASN A 176 -18.07 -30.37 -18.55
N THR A 177 -18.21 -29.45 -19.50
CA THR A 177 -17.73 -28.07 -19.33
C THR A 177 -18.82 -27.22 -18.70
N SER A 178 -18.84 -27.12 -17.37
CA SER A 178 -19.75 -26.17 -16.74
C SER A 178 -19.18 -24.76 -16.97
N GLY A 179 -19.70 -24.06 -17.99
CA GLY A 179 -19.41 -22.63 -18.20
C GLY A 179 -19.63 -21.77 -16.94
N ILE A 180 -20.39 -22.30 -15.99
CA ILE A 180 -20.61 -21.76 -14.66
C ILE A 180 -19.33 -21.79 -13.82
N GLU A 181 -18.57 -22.90 -13.78
CA GLU A 181 -17.31 -22.99 -13.00
C GLU A 181 -16.25 -22.05 -13.55
N VAL A 182 -16.05 -22.02 -14.88
CA VAL A 182 -15.10 -21.11 -15.54
C VAL A 182 -15.46 -19.65 -15.25
N ASN A 183 -16.75 -19.29 -15.33
CA ASN A 183 -17.21 -17.96 -14.99
C ASN A 183 -17.07 -17.63 -13.49
N ALA A 184 -17.37 -18.58 -12.60
CA ALA A 184 -17.19 -18.41 -11.17
C ALA A 184 -15.72 -18.16 -10.83
N SER A 185 -14.79 -18.93 -11.41
CA SER A 185 -13.35 -18.73 -11.29
C SER A 185 -12.96 -17.31 -11.73
N ASN A 186 -13.37 -16.89 -12.93
CA ASN A 186 -13.04 -15.56 -13.45
C ASN A 186 -13.60 -14.42 -12.58
N ILE A 187 -14.83 -14.56 -12.08
CA ILE A 187 -15.43 -13.59 -11.16
C ILE A 187 -14.63 -13.55 -9.85
N MET A 188 -14.30 -14.70 -9.27
CA MET A 188 -13.56 -14.78 -8.01
C MET A 188 -12.16 -14.19 -8.13
N SER A 189 -11.42 -14.47 -9.20
CA SER A 189 -10.10 -13.85 -9.45
C SER A 189 -10.21 -12.32 -9.59
N LYS A 190 -11.26 -11.82 -10.26
CA LYS A 190 -11.45 -10.37 -10.39
C LYS A 190 -11.84 -9.72 -9.07
N VAL A 191 -12.66 -10.38 -8.25
CA VAL A 191 -13.00 -9.93 -6.90
C VAL A 191 -11.76 -9.91 -6.00
N GLN A 192 -10.91 -10.94 -6.10
CA GLN A 192 -9.63 -11.03 -5.40
C GLN A 192 -8.72 -9.85 -5.74
N GLU A 193 -8.52 -9.54 -7.03
CA GLU A 193 -7.71 -8.39 -7.46
C GLU A 193 -8.23 -7.07 -6.86
N VAL A 194 -9.54 -6.83 -6.96
CA VAL A 194 -10.16 -5.60 -6.42
C VAL A 194 -10.01 -5.50 -4.90
N LEU A 195 -10.19 -6.61 -4.17
CA LEU A 195 -10.05 -6.64 -2.72
C LEU A 195 -8.60 -6.39 -2.29
N VAL A 196 -7.63 -7.00 -2.96
CA VAL A 196 -6.20 -6.78 -2.69
C VAL A 196 -5.82 -5.33 -2.95
N GLU A 197 -6.31 -4.73 -4.03
CA GLU A 197 -6.07 -3.32 -4.31
C GLU A 197 -6.69 -2.40 -3.25
N HIS A 198 -7.94 -2.65 -2.85
CA HIS A 198 -8.64 -1.79 -1.90
C HIS A 198 -8.07 -1.89 -0.49
N LEU A 199 -7.86 -3.12 0.00
CA LEU A 199 -7.31 -3.36 1.34
C LEU A 199 -5.83 -2.99 1.41
N GLY A 200 -5.07 -3.22 0.33
CA GLY A 200 -3.65 -2.86 0.25
C GLY A 200 -3.39 -1.35 0.39
N ARG A 201 -4.38 -0.48 0.15
CA ARG A 201 -4.26 0.97 0.38
C ARG A 201 -4.25 1.35 1.86
N PHE A 202 -4.76 0.47 2.73
CA PHE A 202 -4.79 0.68 4.17
C PHE A 202 -3.60 0.03 4.88
N VAL A 203 -2.80 -0.77 4.16
CA VAL A 203 -1.55 -1.32 4.68
C VAL A 203 -0.47 -0.25 4.53
N GLU A 204 -0.01 0.26 5.67
CA GLU A 204 1.10 1.21 5.73
C GLU A 204 2.45 0.51 5.48
N SER A 205 3.49 1.26 5.09
CA SER A 205 4.76 0.68 4.64
C SER A 205 5.45 -0.18 5.71
N THR A 206 6.07 -1.29 5.28
CA THR A 206 6.86 -2.19 6.15
C THR A 206 7.95 -1.43 6.91
N GLU A 207 8.57 -0.42 6.28
CA GLU A 207 9.58 0.44 6.90
C GLU A 207 9.03 1.21 8.11
N ALA A 208 7.81 1.74 8.02
CA ALA A 208 7.17 2.44 9.12
C ALA A 208 6.87 1.51 10.31
N ASN A 209 6.43 0.28 10.03
CA ASN A 209 6.23 -0.75 11.06
C ASN A 209 7.54 -1.15 11.74
N GLU A 210 8.61 -1.35 10.97
CA GLU A 210 9.94 -1.69 11.50
C GLU A 210 10.49 -0.58 12.40
N LEU A 211 10.34 0.68 12.00
CA LEU A 211 10.76 1.83 12.79
C LEU A 211 9.99 1.92 14.12
N LEU A 212 8.68 1.71 14.11
CA LEU A 212 7.85 1.77 15.32
C LEU A 212 8.15 0.60 16.28
N ASN A 213 8.36 -0.61 15.76
CA ASN A 213 8.77 -1.76 16.55
C ASN A 213 10.17 -1.57 17.15
N SER A 214 11.11 -1.03 16.38
CA SER A 214 12.45 -0.68 16.86
C SER A 214 12.37 0.35 18.00
N ALA A 215 11.55 1.39 17.87
CA ALA A 215 11.34 2.38 18.92
C ALA A 215 10.79 1.77 20.22
N LYS A 216 9.77 0.89 20.12
CA LYS A 216 9.23 0.13 21.27
C LYS A 216 10.30 -0.73 21.95
N GLN A 217 11.11 -1.45 21.18
CA GLN A 217 12.17 -2.31 21.71
C GLN A 217 13.25 -1.50 22.43
N LYS A 218 13.69 -0.38 21.85
CA LYS A 218 14.68 0.50 22.48
C LYS A 218 14.18 1.06 23.81
N HIS A 219 12.91 1.51 23.88
CA HIS A 219 12.29 1.97 25.12
C HIS A 219 12.20 0.84 26.16
N ALA A 220 11.74 -0.35 25.76
CA ALA A 220 11.64 -1.50 26.66
C ALA A 220 13.01 -1.90 27.23
N ASN A 221 14.06 -1.87 26.42
CA ASN A 221 15.43 -2.13 26.87
C ASN A 221 15.90 -1.09 27.90
N LEU A 222 15.62 0.19 27.67
CA LEU A 222 15.91 1.26 28.64
C LEU A 222 15.14 1.04 29.96
N ASN A 223 13.84 0.77 29.87
CA ASN A 223 13.01 0.53 31.05
C ASN A 223 13.55 -0.63 31.88
N ASN A 224 13.90 -1.75 31.24
CA ASN A 224 14.44 -2.91 31.94
C ASN A 224 15.77 -2.62 32.63
N GLU A 225 16.71 -1.92 31.97
CA GLU A 225 18.00 -1.58 32.59
C GLU A 225 17.83 -0.62 33.76
N LEU A 226 16.96 0.40 33.62
CA LEU A 226 16.66 1.32 34.71
C LEU A 226 15.92 0.62 35.86
N GLU A 227 14.88 -0.16 35.60
CA GLU A 227 14.17 -0.92 36.64
C GLU A 227 15.13 -1.83 37.42
N GLN A 228 16.03 -2.54 36.73
CA GLN A 228 17.06 -3.36 37.40
C GLN A 228 17.99 -2.53 38.27
N LEU A 229 18.35 -1.32 37.84
CA LEU A 229 19.10 -0.40 38.69
C LEU A 229 18.28 0.05 39.89
N PHE A 230 17.05 0.55 39.70
CA PHE A 230 16.19 1.02 40.79
C PHE A 230 15.90 -0.07 41.84
N LEU A 231 15.78 -1.33 41.42
CA LEU A 231 15.59 -2.47 42.34
C LEU A 231 16.83 -2.78 43.18
N ASN A 232 18.03 -2.51 42.65
CA ASN A 232 19.30 -2.86 43.28
C ASN A 232 20.06 -1.63 43.83
N ALA A 233 19.54 -0.43 43.64
CA ALA A 233 20.23 0.82 43.90
C ALA A 233 20.03 1.34 45.33
N THR A 234 21.08 1.98 45.87
CA THR A 234 20.96 2.95 46.96
C THR A 234 20.36 4.24 46.42
N GLY A 235 19.72 5.05 47.27
CA GLY A 235 19.14 6.34 46.86
C GLY A 235 20.13 7.29 46.17
N GLU A 236 21.43 7.10 46.38
CA GLU A 236 22.53 7.86 45.77
C GLU A 236 22.60 7.66 44.24
N ILE A 237 22.41 6.43 43.74
CA ILE A 237 22.47 6.13 42.29
C ILE A 237 21.36 6.87 41.52
N ILE A 238 20.18 6.99 42.14
CA ILE A 238 19.04 7.71 41.54
C ILE A 238 19.36 9.20 41.43
N VAL A 239 20.00 9.75 42.45
CA VAL A 239 20.47 11.14 42.45
C VAL A 239 21.52 11.34 41.36
N ASP A 240 22.48 10.43 41.20
CA ASP A 240 23.51 10.52 40.17
C ASP A 240 22.91 10.53 38.74
N VAL A 241 21.90 9.70 38.48
CA VAL A 241 21.18 9.70 37.20
C VAL A 241 20.46 11.03 37.00
N GLN A 242 19.72 11.51 38.00
CA GLN A 242 19.01 12.79 37.92
C GLN A 242 19.96 13.97 37.71
N GLU A 243 21.07 14.02 38.44
CA GLU A 243 22.08 15.05 38.29
C GLU A 243 22.70 15.03 36.89
N SER A 244 22.95 13.84 36.32
CA SER A 244 23.50 13.72 34.96
C SER A 244 22.58 14.33 33.89
N LEU A 245 21.27 14.12 34.02
CA LEU A 245 20.25 14.58 33.08
C LEU A 245 19.93 16.08 33.25
N SER A 246 20.04 16.58 34.48
CA SER A 246 19.73 17.95 34.83
C SER A 246 20.81 18.95 34.40
N ILE A 247 20.40 20.22 34.26
CA ILE A 247 21.32 21.35 34.12
C ILE A 247 21.03 22.39 35.20
N ASP A 248 22.03 23.22 35.48
CA ASP A 248 21.94 24.36 36.40
C ASP A 248 22.30 25.69 35.70
N GLU A 249 22.04 26.81 36.37
CA GLU A 249 22.36 28.14 35.83
C GLU A 249 23.86 28.34 35.63
N LYS A 250 24.70 27.64 36.40
CA LYS A 250 26.16 27.80 36.35
C LYS A 250 26.70 27.24 35.05
N LEU A 251 26.21 26.07 34.61
CA LEU A 251 26.53 25.48 33.33
C LEU A 251 26.16 26.43 32.19
N ILE A 252 24.95 27.00 32.22
CA ILE A 252 24.48 27.92 31.17
C ILE A 252 25.30 29.20 31.12
N LYS A 253 25.67 29.77 32.28
CA LYS A 253 26.57 30.94 32.35
C LYS A 253 27.98 30.62 31.82
N ASN A 254 28.50 29.43 32.13
CA ASN A 254 29.79 28.97 31.63
C ASN A 254 29.76 28.78 30.10
N VAL A 255 28.72 28.13 29.58
CA VAL A 255 28.51 27.96 28.14
C VAL A 255 28.45 29.32 27.46
N TYR A 256 27.63 30.25 27.97
CA TYR A 256 27.55 31.61 27.45
C TYR A 256 28.91 32.34 27.44
N SER A 257 29.71 32.19 28.51
CA SER A 257 31.05 32.81 28.56
C SER A 257 32.04 32.27 27.54
N ASN A 258 31.80 31.05 27.02
CA ASN A 258 32.63 30.39 26.02
C ASN A 258 32.12 30.61 24.58
N ILE A 259 30.95 31.23 24.42
CA ILE A 259 30.46 31.63 23.10
C ILE A 259 31.41 32.71 22.60
N ASN A 260 32.24 32.32 21.63
CA ASN A 260 33.02 33.24 20.82
C ASN A 260 32.04 34.11 20.02
N LEU A 261 31.50 35.15 20.64
CA LEU A 261 30.93 36.28 19.92
C LEU A 261 32.06 36.76 19.02
N THR A 262 31.95 36.49 17.73
CA THR A 262 32.96 36.83 16.72
C THR A 262 33.47 38.24 16.99
N THR A 263 34.78 38.31 17.23
CA THR A 263 35.64 39.46 17.54
C THR A 263 35.53 40.57 16.52
N ASP A 264 34.41 41.28 16.52
CA ASP A 264 34.18 42.40 15.61
C ASP A 264 33.09 43.34 16.16
N VAL A 265 33.07 43.51 17.48
CA VAL A 265 32.35 44.57 18.18
C VAL A 265 33.43 45.54 18.66
N PRO A 266 33.51 46.75 18.10
CA PRO A 266 34.50 47.72 18.56
C PRO A 266 34.23 48.11 20.03
N GLU A 267 35.29 48.45 20.78
CA GLU A 267 35.17 48.87 22.18
C GLU A 267 34.06 49.92 22.34
N GLU A 268 33.13 49.70 23.27
CA GLU A 268 31.96 50.58 23.47
C GLU A 268 32.37 52.03 23.76
N GLU A 269 33.55 52.20 24.38
CA GLU A 269 34.19 53.51 24.60
C GLU A 269 34.67 54.15 23.28
N LEU A 270 35.24 53.37 22.36
CA LEU A 270 35.66 53.85 21.04
C LEU A 270 34.47 54.30 20.20
N ILE A 271 33.36 53.54 20.23
CA ILE A 271 32.15 53.91 19.50
C ILE A 271 31.49 55.16 20.10
N SER A 272 31.44 55.25 21.43
CA SER A 272 30.90 56.43 22.11
C SER A 272 31.72 57.69 21.79
N ARG A 273 33.06 57.58 21.78
CA ARG A 273 33.95 58.66 21.35
C ARG A 273 33.76 59.01 19.89
N PHE A 274 33.60 58.01 19.02
CA PHE A 274 33.37 58.23 17.60
C PHE A 274 32.05 58.99 17.34
N LEU A 275 30.94 58.58 17.96
CA LEU A 275 29.64 59.26 17.80
C LEU A 275 29.64 60.68 18.39
N LEU A 276 30.48 60.97 19.40
CA LEU A 276 30.69 62.34 19.89
C LEU A 276 31.31 63.27 18.83
N PHE A 277 32.17 62.75 17.97
CA PHE A 277 32.78 63.52 16.87
C PHE A 277 31.90 63.56 15.61
N HIS A 278 30.90 62.69 15.51
CA HIS A 278 29.98 62.57 14.37
C HIS A 278 28.51 62.63 14.83
N PRO A 279 28.05 63.77 15.37
CA PRO A 279 26.72 63.91 15.98
C PRO A 279 25.57 63.79 14.98
N ASP A 280 25.85 63.93 13.68
CA ASP A 280 24.87 63.83 12.60
C ASP A 280 24.53 62.38 12.23
N LEU A 281 25.27 61.40 12.77
CA LEU A 281 24.95 59.98 12.67
C LEU A 281 23.84 59.61 13.66
N ASN A 282 22.80 58.95 13.16
CA ASN A 282 21.73 58.44 14.00
C ASN A 282 21.27 57.03 13.59
N GLU A 283 20.64 56.35 14.54
CA GLU A 283 20.15 54.98 14.40
C GLU A 283 19.05 54.86 13.33
N THR A 284 18.29 55.93 13.08
CA THR A 284 17.19 55.94 12.10
C THR A 284 17.62 56.10 10.64
N GLN A 285 18.87 56.46 10.37
CA GLN A 285 19.43 56.61 9.02
C GLN A 285 19.75 55.26 8.38
N SER A 286 19.54 55.15 7.07
CA SER A 286 20.01 53.98 6.32
C SER A 286 21.54 53.98 6.21
N LEU A 287 22.13 52.81 5.91
CA LEU A 287 23.58 52.69 5.72
C LEU A 287 24.12 53.66 4.66
N ASN A 288 23.36 53.91 3.58
CA ASN A 288 23.79 54.84 2.53
C ASN A 288 23.76 56.29 3.01
N ASP A 289 22.73 56.69 3.77
CA ASP A 289 22.66 58.04 4.35
C ASP A 289 23.81 58.28 5.33
N ARG A 290 24.18 57.27 6.12
CA ARG A 290 25.34 57.33 7.03
C ARG A 290 26.64 57.46 6.28
N ILE A 291 26.80 56.72 5.17
CA ILE A 291 27.99 56.83 4.32
C ILE A 291 28.06 58.23 3.71
N GLU A 292 26.95 58.82 3.26
CA GLU A 292 26.93 60.20 2.76
C GLU A 292 27.32 61.23 3.83
N VAL A 293 26.86 61.04 5.08
CA VAL A 293 27.29 61.86 6.22
C VAL A 293 28.80 61.74 6.43
N MET A 294 29.33 60.51 6.40
CA MET A 294 30.76 60.25 6.58
C MET A 294 31.62 60.73 5.40
N GLU A 295 31.12 60.66 4.16
CA GLU A 295 31.79 61.20 2.98
C GLU A 295 31.97 62.72 3.11
N ARG A 296 30.96 63.40 3.67
CA ARG A 296 31.03 64.83 3.97
C ARG A 296 31.98 65.14 5.12
N ASP A 297 31.92 64.38 6.21
CA ASP A 297 32.72 64.62 7.41
C ASP A 297 34.22 64.31 7.19
N PHE A 298 34.53 63.25 6.43
CA PHE A 298 35.91 62.87 6.07
C PHE A 298 36.40 63.49 4.76
N ASN A 299 35.53 64.19 4.02
CA ASN A 299 35.80 64.77 2.71
C ASN A 299 36.43 63.75 1.75
N THR A 300 35.80 62.58 1.63
CA THR A 300 36.28 61.44 0.84
C THR A 300 35.11 60.72 0.17
N ASN A 301 35.39 59.74 -0.68
CA ASN A 301 34.37 58.89 -1.31
C ASN A 301 34.09 57.65 -0.45
N ARG A 302 33.05 56.89 -0.79
CA ARG A 302 32.62 55.68 -0.09
C ARG A 302 33.75 54.71 0.21
N GLU A 303 34.64 54.46 -0.75
CA GLU A 303 35.80 53.58 -0.54
C GLU A 303 36.76 54.15 0.50
N GLY A 304 37.02 55.46 0.47
CA GLY A 304 37.83 56.13 1.48
C GLY A 304 37.18 56.20 2.86
N VAL A 305 35.84 56.25 2.94
CA VAL A 305 35.11 56.13 4.21
C VAL A 305 35.30 54.73 4.80
N LEU A 306 35.12 53.69 3.98
CA LEU A 306 35.28 52.30 4.42
C LEU A 306 36.73 52.01 4.86
N ASP A 307 37.73 52.46 4.11
CA ASP A 307 39.16 52.33 4.47
C ASP A 307 39.49 53.09 5.77
N SER A 308 38.90 54.27 5.99
CA SER A 308 39.07 55.02 7.24
C SER A 308 38.42 54.34 8.43
N MET A 309 37.24 53.74 8.25
CA MET A 309 36.54 52.96 9.27
C MET A 309 37.32 51.70 9.65
N GLU A 310 37.86 50.99 8.66
CA GLU A 310 38.72 49.83 8.88
C GLU A 310 39.99 50.20 9.66
N LYS A 311 40.64 51.32 9.32
CA LYS A 311 41.81 51.84 10.05
C LYS A 311 41.52 52.24 11.50
N ILE A 312 40.31 52.74 11.78
CA ILE A 312 39.87 53.09 13.13
C ILE A 312 39.40 51.82 13.89
N GLY A 313 39.23 50.69 13.22
CA GLY A 313 38.70 49.46 13.80
C GLY A 313 37.20 49.53 14.09
N LEU A 314 36.45 50.35 13.34
CA LEU A 314 35.02 50.54 13.47
C LEU A 314 34.26 49.97 12.26
N ASN A 315 33.08 49.42 12.51
CA ASN A 315 32.18 48.96 11.46
C ASN A 315 30.92 49.84 11.45
N LEU A 316 30.68 50.55 10.34
CA LEU A 316 29.53 51.44 10.15
C LEU A 316 28.17 50.74 10.30
N MET A 317 28.12 49.44 10.04
CA MET A 317 26.92 48.61 10.22
C MET A 317 26.66 48.21 11.68
N LYS A 318 27.56 48.52 12.62
CA LYS A 318 27.51 48.07 14.02
C LYS A 318 27.66 49.23 15.02
N LEU A 319 27.41 50.48 14.59
CA LEU A 319 27.61 51.66 15.42
C LEU A 319 26.55 51.80 16.52
N PHE A 320 25.32 51.32 16.29
CA PHE A 320 24.22 51.47 17.24
C PHE A 320 23.85 50.15 17.96
N PRO A 321 23.33 50.20 19.20
CA PRO A 321 23.02 49.00 19.98
C PRO A 321 22.09 48.01 19.29
N SER A 322 21.07 48.48 18.56
CA SER A 322 20.16 47.61 17.80
C SER A 322 20.85 46.78 16.70
N GLU A 323 22.04 47.19 16.28
CA GLU A 323 22.79 46.60 15.17
C GLU A 323 23.94 45.68 15.67
N ARG A 324 24.19 45.67 16.99
CA ARG A 324 25.22 44.85 17.65
C ARG A 324 24.69 43.55 18.24
N VAL A 325 23.37 43.36 18.26
CA VAL A 325 22.75 42.13 18.75
C VAL A 325 22.85 41.09 17.65
N GLY A 326 23.78 40.13 17.81
CA GLY A 326 23.60 38.82 17.17
C GLY A 326 22.22 38.33 17.57
N ASN A 327 21.36 38.00 16.60
CA ASN A 327 19.97 37.62 16.82
C ASN A 327 19.86 36.74 18.07
N VAL A 328 19.03 37.09 19.06
CA VAL A 328 18.86 36.32 20.32
C VAL A 328 18.72 34.82 20.02
N ASN A 329 18.05 34.51 18.91
CA ASN A 329 17.91 33.17 18.37
C ASN A 329 19.28 32.49 18.15
N SER A 330 20.23 33.14 17.47
CA SER A 330 21.57 32.60 17.21
C SER A 330 22.39 32.35 18.48
N ILE A 331 22.23 33.18 19.50
CA ILE A 331 22.92 32.99 20.79
C ILE A 331 22.31 31.77 21.49
N ILE A 332 20.98 31.69 21.58
CA ILE A 332 20.28 30.56 22.22
C ILE A 332 20.54 29.25 21.47
N ASP A 333 20.59 29.26 20.14
CA ASP A 333 20.91 28.09 19.33
C ASP A 333 22.34 27.62 19.59
N GLN A 334 23.31 28.54 19.68
CA GLN A 334 24.68 28.20 20.00
C GLN A 334 24.80 27.67 21.45
N MET A 335 24.11 28.29 22.41
CA MET A 335 24.02 27.79 23.79
C MET A 335 23.45 26.38 23.85
N MET A 336 22.41 26.08 23.06
CA MET A 336 21.84 24.73 22.99
C MET A 336 22.84 23.72 22.45
N ASN A 337 23.56 24.06 21.37
CA ASN A 337 24.56 23.16 20.81
C ASN A 337 25.70 22.88 21.80
N ASP A 338 26.20 23.91 22.47
CA ASP A 338 27.27 23.74 23.47
C ASP A 338 26.80 22.93 24.69
N VAL A 339 25.55 23.11 25.15
CA VAL A 339 24.96 22.26 26.21
C VAL A 339 24.81 20.81 25.73
N LYS A 340 24.36 20.59 24.50
CA LYS A 340 24.28 19.26 23.89
C LYS A 340 25.67 18.59 23.83
N GLU A 341 26.72 19.33 23.51
CA GLU A 341 28.09 18.80 23.50
C GLU A 341 28.56 18.41 24.90
N VAL A 342 28.30 19.25 25.91
CA VAL A 342 28.66 18.92 27.31
C VAL A 342 27.90 17.68 27.81
N LYS A 343 26.59 17.61 27.56
CA LYS A 343 25.75 16.54 28.11
C LYS A 343 25.80 15.23 27.32
N PHE A 344 25.93 15.31 26.00
CA PHE A 344 25.69 14.16 25.12
C PHE A 344 26.88 13.72 24.26
N SER A 345 28.04 14.38 24.36
CA SER A 345 29.26 13.91 23.67
C SER A 345 29.68 12.51 24.14
N ALA A 346 30.66 11.90 23.46
CA ALA A 346 31.15 10.56 23.82
C ALA A 346 31.66 10.45 25.26
N ASN A 347 32.14 11.57 25.83
CA ASN A 347 32.56 11.69 27.23
C ASN A 347 31.62 12.61 28.05
N GLY A 348 30.42 12.90 27.54
CA GLY A 348 29.47 13.78 28.21
C GLY A 348 28.92 13.19 29.50
N ASP A 349 28.43 14.04 30.39
CA ASP A 349 27.97 13.69 31.75
C ASP A 349 27.00 12.51 31.76
N ILE A 350 26.08 12.46 30.80
CA ILE A 350 25.03 11.42 30.77
C ILE A 350 25.65 10.06 30.44
N LYS A 351 26.47 9.98 29.39
CA LYS A 351 27.08 8.72 28.98
C LYS A 351 28.07 8.22 30.03
N SER A 352 28.92 9.11 30.55
CA SER A 352 29.94 8.74 31.55
C SER A 352 29.30 8.23 32.85
N ASN A 353 28.25 8.89 33.35
CA ASN A 353 27.55 8.47 34.57
C ASN A 353 26.71 7.21 34.34
N MET A 354 25.99 7.09 33.22
CA MET A 354 25.20 5.88 32.97
C MET A 354 26.08 4.64 32.72
N TYR A 355 27.27 4.81 32.14
CA TYR A 355 28.24 3.71 32.00
C TYR A 355 28.86 3.30 33.33
N SER A 356 29.12 4.23 34.24
CA SER A 356 29.65 3.88 35.58
C SER A 356 28.63 3.11 36.41
N LEU A 357 27.34 3.26 36.10
CA LEU A 357 26.23 2.49 36.68
C LEU A 357 26.02 1.11 36.01
N ASN A 358 26.91 0.68 35.11
CA ASN A 358 26.82 -0.60 34.38
C ASN A 358 25.59 -0.73 33.46
N ILE A 359 24.96 0.37 33.03
CA ILE A 359 23.94 0.32 31.97
C ILE A 359 24.64 -0.03 30.65
N LYS A 360 24.05 -0.95 29.88
CA LYS A 360 24.59 -1.33 28.56
C LYS A 360 24.79 -0.11 27.65
N ARG A 361 25.95 -0.05 27.00
CA ARG A 361 26.34 1.09 26.14
C ARG A 361 25.33 1.38 25.04
N GLU A 362 24.89 0.34 24.36
CA GLU A 362 23.91 0.43 23.27
C GLU A 362 22.59 1.07 23.72
N VAL A 363 22.16 0.81 24.96
CA VAL A 363 20.91 1.36 25.52
C VAL A 363 21.07 2.85 25.83
N VAL A 364 22.19 3.25 26.45
CA VAL A 364 22.48 4.65 26.74
C VAL A 364 22.68 5.46 25.46
N ASP A 365 23.42 4.91 24.48
CA ASP A 365 23.65 5.56 23.21
C ASP A 365 22.33 5.79 22.47
N SER A 366 21.45 4.78 22.43
CA SER A 366 20.11 4.92 21.87
C SER A 366 19.27 5.93 22.63
N PHE A 367 19.32 5.95 23.96
CA PHE A 367 18.58 6.92 24.78
C PHE A 367 19.03 8.36 24.51
N VAL A 368 20.34 8.60 24.49
CA VAL A 368 20.91 9.92 24.21
C VAL A 368 20.51 10.40 22.80
N GLU A 369 20.52 9.51 21.81
CA GLU A 369 20.11 9.85 20.45
C GLU A 369 18.61 10.22 20.38
N GLU A 370 17.74 9.48 21.04
CA GLU A 370 16.30 9.76 21.06
C GLU A 370 15.97 11.07 21.78
N ILE A 371 16.69 11.38 22.86
CA ILE A 371 16.57 12.67 23.56
C ILE A 371 17.04 13.81 22.67
N LYS A 372 18.18 13.68 21.98
CA LYS A 372 18.67 14.68 21.02
C LYS A 372 17.67 14.95 19.91
N ASN A 373 17.20 13.88 19.26
CA ASN A 373 16.20 13.96 18.19
C ASN A 373 14.91 14.60 18.70
N GLY A 374 14.51 14.29 19.93
CA GLY A 374 13.34 14.87 20.57
C GLY A 374 13.46 16.38 20.81
N ILE A 375 14.64 16.86 21.24
CA ILE A 375 14.91 18.30 21.45
C ILE A 375 14.68 19.07 20.15
N ASP A 376 15.16 18.52 19.04
CA ASP A 376 15.06 19.14 17.72
C ASP A 376 13.64 19.05 17.14
N ASN A 377 13.02 17.86 17.18
CA ASN A 377 11.66 17.65 16.68
C ASN A 377 10.62 18.53 17.40
N ARG A 378 10.82 18.79 18.70
CA ARG A 378 9.90 19.58 19.53
C ARG A 378 10.27 21.05 19.64
N ARG A 379 11.31 21.47 18.91
CA ARG A 379 11.73 22.86 18.76
C ARG A 379 11.96 23.55 20.11
N LEU A 380 12.69 22.88 21.00
CA LEU A 380 12.94 23.39 22.36
C LEU A 380 13.63 24.76 22.33
N CYS A 381 14.57 24.98 21.39
CA CYS A 381 15.21 26.28 21.16
C CYS A 381 14.20 27.39 20.85
N GLU A 382 13.21 27.12 20.00
CA GLU A 382 12.18 28.10 19.62
C GLU A 382 11.30 28.44 20.84
N LYS A 383 10.95 27.45 21.66
CA LYS A 383 10.18 27.66 22.90
C LYS A 383 10.95 28.52 23.92
N ILE A 384 12.22 28.21 24.16
CA ILE A 384 13.10 29.00 25.03
C ILE A 384 13.20 30.44 24.53
N THR A 385 13.45 30.60 23.23
CA THR A 385 13.58 31.91 22.57
C THR A 385 12.28 32.71 22.70
N SER A 386 11.13 32.09 22.44
CA SER A 386 9.82 32.74 22.53
C SER A 386 9.52 33.25 23.95
N ASP A 387 9.82 32.46 24.98
CA ASP A 387 9.66 32.86 26.39
C ASP A 387 10.59 34.00 26.80
N ILE A 388 11.79 34.07 26.19
CA ILE A 388 12.73 35.18 26.44
C ILE A 388 12.23 36.46 25.75
N VAL A 389 11.79 36.37 24.50
CA VAL A 389 11.35 37.53 23.69
C VAL A 389 10.01 38.09 24.17
N ASN A 390 9.07 37.23 24.60
CA ASN A 390 7.74 37.66 25.02
C ASN A 390 7.69 38.25 26.44
N ASN A 391 8.79 38.25 27.19
CA ASN A 391 8.82 38.87 28.50
C ASN A 391 9.04 40.39 28.39
N THR A 392 8.06 41.17 28.84
CA THR A 392 8.02 42.64 28.77
C THR A 392 9.08 43.35 29.63
N GLU A 393 9.75 42.66 30.56
CA GLU A 393 10.83 43.25 31.36
C GLU A 393 12.16 43.34 30.58
N THR A 394 12.40 42.43 29.63
CA THR A 394 13.57 42.45 28.73
C THR A 394 13.41 43.41 27.54
N SER A 395 12.19 43.81 27.21
CA SER A 395 11.90 44.71 26.07
C SER A 395 12.22 46.19 26.34
N VAL A 396 12.55 46.57 27.58
CA VAL A 396 12.76 47.99 27.92
C VAL A 396 14.16 48.49 27.53
N TYR A 397 15.15 47.60 27.29
CA TYR A 397 16.54 48.04 27.03
C TYR A 397 17.39 47.20 26.04
N ASN A 398 16.85 46.22 25.31
CA ASN A 398 17.67 45.38 24.39
C ASN A 398 18.91 44.71 25.04
N GLN A 399 18.93 44.58 26.38
CA GLN A 399 20.03 43.94 27.10
C GLN A 399 19.74 42.44 27.27
N PHE A 400 20.68 41.61 26.81
CA PHE A 400 20.65 40.17 27.03
C PHE A 400 20.97 39.87 28.50
N ASP A 401 19.94 39.72 29.35
CA ASP A 401 20.12 39.33 30.76
C ASP A 401 20.41 37.84 30.88
N ILE A 402 21.70 37.48 30.94
CA ILE A 402 22.13 36.10 31.09
C ILE A 402 21.56 35.42 32.35
N ASN A 403 21.26 36.15 33.43
CA ASN A 403 20.68 35.54 34.64
C ASN A 403 19.24 35.10 34.40
N TYR A 404 18.45 35.94 33.73
CA TYR A 404 17.09 35.57 33.33
C TYR A 404 17.10 34.46 32.27
N VAL A 405 17.92 34.59 31.22
CA VAL A 405 18.08 33.57 30.18
C VAL A 405 18.48 32.22 30.79
N SER A 406 19.44 32.20 31.72
CA SER A 406 19.86 30.96 32.38
C SER A 406 18.71 30.28 33.10
N LYS A 407 17.85 31.04 33.81
CA LYS A 407 16.68 30.48 34.50
C LYS A 407 15.66 29.88 33.55
N VAL A 408 15.36 30.59 32.46
CA VAL A 408 14.41 30.12 31.43
C VAL A 408 14.96 28.86 30.76
N PHE A 409 16.24 28.84 30.41
CA PHE A 409 16.91 27.71 29.78
C PHE A 409 16.89 26.47 30.69
N VAL A 410 17.30 26.63 31.95
CA VAL A 410 17.29 25.56 32.98
C VAL A 410 15.88 25.01 33.19
N LYS A 411 14.88 25.89 33.30
CA LYS A 411 13.48 25.50 33.43
C LYS A 411 13.06 24.63 32.26
N TRP A 412 13.21 25.10 31.02
CA TRP A 412 12.74 24.37 29.84
C TRP A 412 13.48 23.06 29.61
N TRP A 413 14.80 23.02 29.83
CA TRP A 413 15.56 21.79 29.74
C TRP A 413 15.12 20.76 30.77
N ASN A 414 15.03 21.14 32.05
CA ASN A 414 14.68 20.19 33.11
C ASN A 414 13.22 19.72 33.00
N GLU A 415 12.30 20.62 32.62
CA GLU A 415 10.91 20.25 32.29
C GLU A 415 10.86 19.26 31.11
N TYR A 416 11.68 19.49 30.08
CA TYR A 416 11.81 18.56 28.96
C TYR A 416 12.42 17.22 29.39
N MET A 417 13.44 17.18 30.25
CA MET A 417 14.09 15.92 30.62
C MET A 417 13.26 15.05 31.57
N PHE A 418 12.52 15.66 32.50
CA PHE A 418 11.84 14.92 33.58
C PHE A 418 10.32 14.85 33.43
N ASN A 419 9.68 15.81 32.78
CA ASN A 419 8.23 15.83 32.64
C ASN A 419 7.78 15.37 31.27
N LEU A 420 8.39 15.85 30.16
CA LEU A 420 7.93 15.52 28.79
C LEU A 420 6.39 15.58 28.67
N ASP A 421 5.78 16.62 29.21
CA ASP A 421 4.33 16.73 29.26
C ASP A 421 3.72 17.26 27.96
N ASP A 422 2.39 17.41 27.96
CA ASP A 422 1.62 17.77 26.78
C ASP A 422 2.12 19.04 26.06
N ARG A 423 2.80 19.96 26.76
CA ARG A 423 3.28 21.24 26.20
C ARG A 423 4.37 21.06 25.14
N PHE A 424 4.97 19.88 25.07
CA PHE A 424 6.03 19.56 24.11
C PHE A 424 5.53 18.86 22.85
N TYR A 425 4.25 18.50 22.79
CA TYR A 425 3.66 17.73 21.70
C TYR A 425 2.70 18.59 20.87
N SER A 426 2.56 18.27 19.59
CA SER A 426 1.48 18.83 18.76
C SER A 426 0.14 18.18 19.12
N ASP A 427 -0.98 18.79 18.73
CA ASP A 427 -2.31 18.20 18.96
C ASP A 427 -2.45 16.81 18.31
N ASP A 428 -1.82 16.61 17.15
CA ASP A 428 -1.80 15.33 16.44
C ASP A 428 -0.99 14.27 17.22
N ASP A 429 0.20 14.64 17.72
CA ASP A 429 0.99 13.76 18.59
C ASP A 429 0.25 13.42 19.88
N LEU A 430 -0.46 14.40 20.48
CA LEU A 430 -1.21 14.21 21.71
C LEU A 430 -2.41 13.30 21.53
N GLN A 431 -3.12 13.37 20.41
CA GLN A 431 -4.18 12.42 20.11
C GLN A 431 -3.62 11.00 20.12
N PHE A 432 -2.47 10.76 19.51
CA PHE A 432 -1.84 9.44 19.51
C PHE A 432 -1.38 8.99 20.91
N VAL A 433 -0.63 9.83 21.63
CA VAL A 433 -0.12 9.50 22.97
C VAL A 433 -1.27 9.28 23.97
N LYS A 434 -2.40 9.98 23.81
CA LYS A 434 -3.60 9.83 24.66
C LYS A 434 -4.51 8.66 24.27
N ILE A 435 -4.57 8.28 22.98
CA ILE A 435 -5.39 7.14 22.51
C ILE A 435 -4.82 5.82 23.05
N ARG A 436 -3.52 5.73 23.27
CA ARG A 436 -2.92 4.64 24.05
C ARG A 436 -2.89 5.04 25.51
N ASP A 437 -4.02 4.84 26.17
CA ASP A 437 -4.08 4.60 27.60
C ASP A 437 -3.13 3.42 27.86
N PHE A 438 -1.85 3.69 28.16
CA PHE A 438 -0.90 2.70 28.68
C PHE A 438 -1.33 2.28 30.09
N ARG A 439 -2.62 1.97 30.26
CA ARG A 439 -3.12 1.27 31.43
C ARG A 439 -2.34 -0.02 31.47
N LYS A 440 -1.29 -0.03 32.31
CA LYS A 440 -0.86 -1.25 32.97
C LYS A 440 -2.17 -1.96 33.35
N PRO A 441 -2.35 -3.23 32.94
CA PRO A 441 -3.58 -3.95 33.24
C PRO A 441 -3.93 -3.73 34.70
N ASN A 442 -5.21 -3.50 34.97
CA ASN A 442 -5.68 -3.05 36.28
C ASN A 442 -4.98 -3.90 37.34
N SER A 443 -4.18 -3.28 38.22
CA SER A 443 -3.20 -4.01 39.03
C SER A 443 -3.84 -5.10 39.90
N GLU A 444 -5.15 -5.01 40.13
CA GLU A 444 -5.97 -6.01 40.80
C GLU A 444 -6.24 -7.28 39.94
N GLU A 445 -6.50 -7.17 38.63
CA GLU A 445 -6.67 -8.33 37.73
C GLU A 445 -5.35 -9.09 37.56
N LEU A 446 -4.25 -8.35 37.35
CA LEU A 446 -2.91 -8.92 37.24
C LEU A 446 -2.47 -9.61 38.55
N LEU A 447 -2.88 -9.07 39.71
CA LEU A 447 -2.66 -9.68 41.02
C LEU A 447 -3.36 -11.03 41.13
N VAL A 448 -4.61 -11.14 40.67
CA VAL A 448 -5.36 -12.40 40.69
C VAL A 448 -4.66 -13.45 39.82
N ASP A 449 -4.24 -13.09 38.61
CA ASP A 449 -3.53 -14.00 37.69
C ASP A 449 -2.16 -14.44 38.26
N ILE A 450 -1.43 -13.53 38.89
CA ILE A 450 -0.12 -13.82 39.51
C ILE A 450 -0.30 -14.67 40.78
N GLU A 451 -1.30 -14.38 41.62
CA GLU A 451 -1.61 -15.15 42.82
C GLU A 451 -2.08 -16.58 42.48
N GLU A 452 -2.83 -16.76 41.38
CA GLU A 452 -3.16 -18.07 40.83
C GLU A 452 -1.92 -18.80 40.29
N ALA A 453 -1.00 -18.10 39.62
CA ALA A 453 0.18 -18.70 39.01
C ALA A 453 1.32 -19.05 39.99
N LEU A 454 1.52 -18.24 41.04
CA LEU A 454 2.65 -18.38 41.98
C LEU A 454 2.26 -18.99 43.33
N GLY A 455 0.96 -19.16 43.61
CA GLY A 455 0.46 -19.66 44.88
C GLY A 455 0.53 -18.61 46.01
N HIS A 456 -0.29 -18.79 47.04
CA HIS A 456 -0.57 -17.83 48.13
C HIS A 456 0.61 -17.51 49.08
N GLU A 457 1.83 -17.32 48.61
CA GLU A 457 2.81 -16.56 49.38
C GLU A 457 2.38 -15.10 49.40
N ARG A 458 2.18 -14.53 50.60
CA ARG A 458 1.76 -13.13 50.78
C ARG A 458 2.74 -12.20 50.08
N MET A 459 2.39 -11.80 48.86
CA MET A 459 2.95 -10.64 48.21
C MET A 459 2.69 -9.43 49.12
N VAL A 460 3.71 -8.62 49.35
CA VAL A 460 3.54 -7.32 50.02
C VAL A 460 2.44 -6.57 49.27
N ASP A 461 1.49 -5.98 49.99
CA ASP A 461 0.29 -5.34 49.43
C ASP A 461 0.67 -4.39 48.28
N PHE A 462 0.51 -4.88 47.05
CA PHE A 462 1.07 -4.26 45.84
C PHE A 462 0.44 -2.88 45.62
N SER A 463 -0.80 -2.70 46.10
CA SER A 463 -1.54 -1.45 46.11
C SER A 463 -0.86 -0.35 46.94
N VAL A 464 -0.12 -0.72 48.00
CA VAL A 464 0.61 0.23 48.85
C VAL A 464 1.93 0.64 48.21
N LEU A 465 2.59 -0.29 47.50
CA LEU A 465 3.86 -0.05 46.80
C LEU A 465 3.67 0.76 45.51
N SER A 466 2.66 0.43 44.70
CA SER A 466 2.36 1.14 43.44
C SER A 466 1.94 2.60 43.66
N ASN A 467 1.33 2.89 44.82
CA ASN A 467 0.90 4.23 45.21
C ASN A 467 1.99 5.08 45.88
N GLN A 468 3.22 4.57 46.04
CA GLN A 468 4.33 5.39 46.54
C GLN A 468 4.64 6.52 45.55
N ALA A 469 4.80 7.74 46.06
CA ALA A 469 4.98 8.94 45.24
C ALA A 469 6.21 8.86 44.31
N SER A 470 7.31 8.23 44.75
CA SER A 470 8.52 8.01 43.95
C SER A 470 8.29 7.05 42.80
N VAL A 471 7.65 5.90 43.07
CA VAL A 471 7.30 4.87 42.07
C VAL A 471 6.36 5.46 41.02
N LYS A 472 5.36 6.23 41.46
CA LYS A 472 4.44 6.92 40.55
C LYS A 472 5.16 7.89 39.63
N ARG A 473 6.07 8.73 40.17
CA ARG A 473 6.84 9.69 39.36
C ARG A 473 7.75 9.00 38.34
N PHE A 474 8.42 7.91 38.73
CA PHE A 474 9.24 7.14 37.81
C PHE A 474 8.40 6.51 36.69
N ASN A 475 7.28 5.86 37.02
CA ASN A 475 6.39 5.28 36.02
C ASN A 475 5.87 6.34 35.04
N THR A 476 5.42 7.49 35.55
CA THR A 476 4.97 8.60 34.69
C THR A 476 6.09 9.12 33.78
N TRP A 477 7.32 9.23 34.28
CA TRP A 477 8.46 9.61 33.44
C TRP A 477 8.74 8.57 32.35
N MET A 478 8.70 7.27 32.68
CA MET A 478 8.89 6.19 31.70
C MET A 478 7.77 6.13 30.66
N GLU A 479 6.53 6.41 31.04
CA GLU A 479 5.39 6.55 30.13
C GLU A 479 5.59 7.71 29.15
N ASN A 480 6.01 8.88 29.66
CA ASN A 480 6.26 10.04 28.81
C ASN A 480 7.47 9.84 27.88
N LEU A 481 8.50 9.13 28.34
CA LEU A 481 9.60 8.67 27.50
C LEU A 481 9.12 7.69 26.41
N HIS A 482 8.17 6.81 26.72
CA HIS A 482 7.61 5.93 25.69
C HIS A 482 6.93 6.74 24.59
N GLY A 483 6.12 7.73 24.96
CA GLY A 483 5.51 8.67 24.03
C GLY A 483 6.56 9.38 23.15
N LEU A 484 7.69 9.78 23.74
CA LEU A 484 8.81 10.37 23.01
C LEU A 484 9.37 9.45 21.93
N TYR A 485 9.68 8.19 22.27
CA TYR A 485 10.23 7.22 21.33
C TYR A 485 9.29 6.97 20.14
N LEU A 486 7.99 6.84 20.39
CA LEU A 486 7.01 6.57 19.33
C LEU A 486 6.83 7.77 18.40
N THR A 487 6.68 8.97 18.97
CA THR A 487 6.45 10.20 18.18
C THR A 487 7.68 10.60 17.35
N ASN A 488 8.89 10.33 17.84
CA ASN A 488 10.12 10.56 17.08
C ASN A 488 10.20 9.78 15.76
N THR A 489 9.47 8.67 15.62
CA THR A 489 9.42 7.90 14.36
C THR A 489 8.70 8.63 13.23
N LYS A 490 7.90 9.67 13.54
CA LYS A 490 7.03 10.39 12.58
C LYS A 490 5.98 9.52 11.87
N HIS A 491 5.87 8.25 12.25
CA HIS A 491 4.88 7.28 11.78
C HIS A 491 3.88 6.92 12.89
N HIS A 492 3.72 7.81 13.86
CA HIS A 492 2.92 7.58 15.05
C HIS A 492 1.42 7.44 14.75
N ALA A 493 0.91 7.86 13.60
CA ALA A 493 -0.50 7.65 13.24
C ALA A 493 -0.87 6.18 12.95
N ILE A 494 0.12 5.28 12.82
CA ILE A 494 -0.09 3.88 12.43
C ILE A 494 -0.40 3.03 13.67
N ASP A 495 -1.58 2.42 13.70
CA ASP A 495 -1.86 1.35 14.65
C ASP A 495 -1.27 0.02 14.16
N LEU A 496 -0.13 -0.37 14.74
CA LEU A 496 0.61 -1.58 14.38
C LEU A 496 -0.24 -2.85 14.39
N ASP A 497 -1.08 -3.04 15.41
CA ASP A 497 -1.83 -4.28 15.56
C ASP A 497 -2.86 -4.39 14.43
N SER A 498 -3.63 -3.32 14.20
CA SER A 498 -4.55 -3.22 13.06
C SER A 498 -3.83 -3.31 11.71
N ASN A 499 -2.66 -2.69 11.55
CA ASN A 499 -1.91 -2.72 10.29
C ASN A 499 -1.40 -4.13 9.97
N ASN A 500 -0.86 -4.84 10.97
CA ASN A 500 -0.40 -6.23 10.83
C ASN A 500 -1.57 -7.18 10.53
N GLU A 501 -2.74 -6.97 11.16
CA GLU A 501 -3.94 -7.76 10.88
C GLU A 501 -4.41 -7.57 9.43
N ILE A 502 -4.47 -6.33 8.95
CA ILE A 502 -4.86 -6.03 7.56
C ILE A 502 -3.83 -6.59 6.57
N GLU A 503 -2.53 -6.47 6.87
CA GLU A 503 -1.47 -7.04 6.04
C GLU A 503 -1.59 -8.57 5.94
N ALA A 504 -1.84 -9.25 7.05
CA ALA A 504 -2.08 -10.70 7.07
C ALA A 504 -3.31 -11.09 6.25
N ILE A 505 -4.41 -10.33 6.36
CA ILE A 505 -5.63 -10.55 5.56
C ILE A 505 -5.33 -10.37 4.07
N VAL A 506 -4.61 -9.32 3.68
CA VAL A 506 -4.25 -9.05 2.27
C VAL A 506 -3.40 -10.18 1.70
N ASN A 507 -2.41 -10.67 2.45
CA ASN A 507 -1.57 -11.78 2.02
C ASN A 507 -2.36 -13.09 1.88
N ASN A 508 -3.23 -13.40 2.85
CA ASN A 508 -4.12 -14.56 2.75
C ASN A 508 -5.04 -14.51 1.53
N ILE A 509 -5.56 -13.31 1.20
CA ILE A 509 -6.39 -13.13 -0.01
C ILE A 509 -5.56 -13.33 -1.28
N ARG A 510 -4.30 -12.84 -1.33
CA ARG A 510 -3.40 -13.04 -2.48
C ARG A 510 -3.09 -14.51 -2.74
N ASP A 511 -2.99 -15.31 -1.68
CA ASP A 511 -2.63 -16.73 -1.79
C ASP A 511 -3.80 -17.63 -2.21
N LEU A 512 -5.03 -17.11 -2.30
CA LEU A 512 -6.17 -17.86 -2.82
C LEU A 512 -5.96 -18.18 -4.31
N ASN A 513 -6.02 -19.46 -4.66
CA ASN A 513 -5.92 -19.91 -6.05
C ASN A 513 -7.28 -20.42 -6.54
N PHE A 514 -7.87 -19.72 -7.51
CA PHE A 514 -9.15 -20.08 -8.12
C PHE A 514 -9.02 -20.84 -9.45
N SER A 515 -7.79 -21.20 -9.85
CA SER A 515 -7.55 -21.91 -11.11
C SER A 515 -8.23 -23.28 -11.12
N ILE A 516 -8.97 -23.57 -12.20
CA ILE A 516 -9.60 -24.87 -12.44
C ILE A 516 -8.55 -25.81 -13.05
N ASN A 517 -8.35 -26.99 -12.45
CA ASN A 517 -7.41 -28.02 -12.91
C ASN A 517 -7.92 -28.79 -14.11
#